data_AF-A0A2V5M7N5-F1
#
_entry.id   AF-A0A2V5M7N5-F1
#
_cell.length_a   1.000
_cell.length_b   1.000
_cell.length_c   1.000
_cell.angle_alpha   90.00
_cell.angle_beta   90.00
_cell.angle_gamma   90.00
#
_symmetry.space_group_name_H-M   'P 1'
#
loop_
_entity.id
_entity.type
_entity.pdbx_description
1 polymer ?
#
loop_
_entity_poly.entity_id
_entity_poly.type
_entity_poly.pdbx_seq_one_letter_code
_entity_poly.pdbx_strand_id
1 'polypeptide(L)' 'MSDISLTFNQAIDDSTRTLESLKKLETQVTKAAELIQECLQAGRKILACGNGGSAADASHFATELVVRF' A
#
# COMPACT_ATOMS: atom_id res chain seq x y z
N MET A 1 14.10 20.09 -24.33
CA MET A 1 14.38 20.16 -22.87
C MET A 1 13.19 20.66 -22.04
N SER A 2 12.17 21.33 -22.62
CA SER A 2 10.93 21.71 -21.92
C SER A 2 9.99 20.54 -21.58
N ASP A 3 10.13 19.40 -22.25
CA ASP A 3 9.19 18.27 -22.17
C ASP A 3 9.37 17.39 -20.90
N ILE A 4 10.63 17.11 -20.53
CA ILE A 4 10.94 16.27 -19.36
C ILE A 4 10.57 16.97 -18.06
N SER A 5 10.88 18.26 -17.91
CA SER A 5 10.53 19.00 -16.69
C SER A 5 9.02 19.13 -16.51
N LEU A 6 8.27 19.28 -17.62
CA LEU A 6 6.82 19.32 -17.59
C LEU A 6 6.24 17.97 -17.18
N THR A 7 6.73 16.87 -17.79
CA THR A 7 6.30 15.50 -17.46
C THR A 7 6.61 15.16 -16.00
N PHE A 8 7.78 15.54 -15.50
CA PHE A 8 8.15 15.32 -14.11
C PHE A 8 7.20 16.02 -13.14
N ASN A 9 6.95 17.33 -13.33
CA ASN A 9 6.03 18.08 -12.47
C ASN A 9 4.61 17.50 -12.54
N GLN A 10 4.14 17.14 -13.74
CA GLN A 10 2.84 16.51 -13.92
C GLN A 10 2.71 15.18 -13.16
N ALA A 11 3.74 14.32 -13.22
CA ALA A 11 3.73 13.05 -12.49
C ALA A 11 3.67 13.22 -10.97
N ILE A 12 4.33 14.25 -10.44
CA ILE A 12 4.26 14.62 -9.01
C ILE A 12 2.86 15.14 -8.65
N ASP A 13 2.27 15.99 -9.49
CA ASP A 13 0.92 16.52 -9.27
C ASP A 13 -0.14 15.39 -9.32
N ASP A 14 -0.02 14.46 -10.26
CA ASP A 14 -0.89 13.28 -10.37
C ASP A 14 -0.76 12.37 -9.15
N SER A 15 0.47 12.15 -8.67
CA SER A 15 0.73 11.37 -7.46
C SER A 15 0.11 12.04 -6.23
N THR A 16 0.27 13.36 -6.11
CA THR A 16 -0.31 14.14 -5.01
C THR A 16 -1.82 14.05 -5.00
N ARG A 17 -2.48 14.26 -6.15
CA ARG A 17 -3.94 14.09 -6.29
C ARG A 17 -4.39 12.69 -5.92
N THR A 18 -3.65 11.67 -6.35
CA THR A 18 -3.95 10.28 -6.03
C THR A 18 -3.89 10.05 -4.52
N LEU A 19 -2.82 10.48 -3.85
CA LEU A 19 -2.64 10.37 -2.40
C LEU A 19 -3.71 11.13 -1.61
N GLU A 20 -4.06 12.35 -2.03
CA GLU A 20 -5.13 13.13 -1.42
C GLU A 20 -6.48 12.40 -1.51
N SER A 21 -6.74 11.75 -2.64
CA SER A 21 -7.97 10.98 -2.84
C SER A 21 -8.08 9.78 -1.90
N LEU A 22 -6.97 9.29 -1.32
CA LEU A 22 -6.97 8.16 -0.40
C LEU A 22 -7.64 8.48 0.94
N LYS A 23 -7.79 9.76 1.31
CA LYS A 23 -8.51 10.16 2.53
C LYS A 23 -9.92 9.55 2.60
N LYS A 24 -10.57 9.35 1.46
CA LYS A 24 -11.91 8.72 1.39
C LYS A 24 -11.92 7.23 1.73
N LEU A 25 -10.75 6.60 1.84
CA LEU A 25 -10.58 5.18 2.16
C LEU A 25 -10.29 4.95 3.65
N GLU A 26 -10.28 6.00 4.48
CA GLU A 26 -9.95 5.91 5.91
C GLU A 26 -10.73 4.79 6.62
N THR A 27 -12.05 4.75 6.45
CA THR A 27 -12.90 3.73 7.06
C THR A 27 -12.51 2.32 6.61
N GLN A 28 -12.24 2.12 5.33
CA GLN A 28 -11.87 0.81 4.76
C GLN A 28 -10.50 0.37 5.24
N VAL A 29 -9.52 1.28 5.28
CA VAL A 29 -8.15 0.99 5.73
C VAL A 29 -8.15 0.67 7.22
N THR A 30 -8.84 1.46 8.05
CA THR A 30 -8.99 1.19 9.48
C THR A 30 -9.65 -0.17 9.71
N LYS A 31 -10.70 -0.50 8.96
CA LYS A 31 -11.35 -1.80 9.07
C LYS A 31 -10.43 -2.95 8.66
N ALA A 32 -9.64 -2.79 7.61
CA ALA A 32 -8.66 -3.79 7.20
C ALA A 32 -7.59 -4.03 8.29
N ALA A 33 -7.11 -2.96 8.94
CA ALA A 33 -6.16 -3.06 10.04
C ALA A 33 -6.73 -3.81 11.25
N GLU A 34 -7.98 -3.53 11.65
CA GLU A 34 -8.68 -4.27 12.70
C GLU A 34 -8.77 -5.78 12.38
N LEU A 35 -9.17 -6.12 11.15
CA LEU A 35 -9.30 -7.52 10.72
C LEU A 35 -7.95 -8.25 10.70
N ILE A 36 -6.88 -7.57 10.28
CA ILE A 36 -5.52 -8.12 10.32
C ILE A 36 -5.09 -8.37 11.76
N GLN A 37 -5.32 -7.40 12.66
CA GLN A 37 -5.01 -7.54 14.08
C GLN A 37 -5.74 -8.73 14.71
N GLU A 38 -7.07 -8.82 14.53
CA GLU A 38 -7.89 -9.91 15.04
C GLU A 38 -7.47 -11.28 14.47
N CYS A 39 -7.07 -11.32 13.20
CA CYS A 39 -6.57 -12.54 12.57
C CYS A 39 -5.30 -13.04 13.27
N LEU A 40 -4.31 -12.17 13.42
CA LEU A 40 -3.03 -12.51 14.02
C LEU A 40 -3.14 -12.84 15.51
N GLN A 41 -3.95 -12.10 16.27
CA GLN A 41 -4.20 -12.36 17.70
C GLN A 41 -4.89 -13.71 17.94
N ALA A 42 -5.72 -14.17 17.00
CA ALA A 42 -6.34 -15.48 17.05
C ALA A 42 -5.40 -16.62 16.63
N GLY A 43 -4.09 -16.37 16.44
CA GLY A 43 -3.12 -17.36 15.99
C GLY A 43 -3.31 -17.82 14.55
N ARG A 44 -4.07 -17.05 13.75
CA ARG A 44 -4.25 -17.29 12.31
C ARG A 44 -3.14 -16.59 11.52
N LYS A 45 -3.19 -16.72 10.19
CA LYS A 45 -2.17 -16.23 9.26
C LYS A 45 -2.77 -15.35 8.18
N ILE A 46 -1.97 -14.40 7.70
CA ILE A 46 -2.28 -13.56 6.55
C ILE A 46 -1.56 -14.11 5.32
N LEU A 47 -2.27 -14.22 4.20
CA LEU A 47 -1.71 -14.59 2.90
C LEU A 47 -1.88 -13.38 1.97
N ALA A 48 -0.77 -12.87 1.44
CA ALA A 48 -0.75 -11.78 0.47
C ALA A 48 -0.29 -12.31 -0.89
N CYS A 49 -0.95 -11.88 -1.98
CA CYS A 49 -0.59 -12.24 -3.35
C CYS A 49 -0.85 -11.08 -4.31
N GLY A 50 -0.17 -11.09 -5.45
CA GLY A 50 -0.30 -10.07 -6.49
C GLY A 50 0.50 -10.45 -7.73
N ASN A 51 0.36 -9.67 -8.81
CA ASN A 51 1.09 -9.84 -10.07
C ASN A 51 1.90 -8.58 -10.38
N GLY A 52 3.06 -8.71 -11.02
CA GLY A 52 3.92 -7.57 -11.38
C GLY A 52 4.34 -6.76 -10.15
N GLY A 53 4.16 -5.43 -10.20
CA GLY A 53 4.47 -4.55 -9.06
C GLY A 53 3.76 -4.95 -7.76
N SER A 54 2.50 -5.38 -7.84
CA SER A 54 1.74 -5.81 -6.65
C SER A 54 2.26 -7.12 -6.04
N ALA A 55 3.02 -7.93 -6.80
CA ALA A 55 3.72 -9.08 -6.22
C ALA A 55 4.87 -8.62 -5.32
N ALA A 56 5.57 -7.54 -5.70
CA ALA A 56 6.59 -6.92 -4.87
C ALA A 56 5.97 -6.35 -3.59
N ASP A 57 4.85 -5.62 -3.69
CA ASP A 57 4.13 -5.09 -2.51
C ASP A 57 3.64 -6.21 -1.58
N ALA A 58 3.09 -7.31 -2.13
CA ALA A 58 2.67 -8.47 -1.34
C ALA A 58 3.85 -9.10 -0.59
N SER A 59 5.01 -9.21 -1.24
CA SER A 59 6.23 -9.72 -0.59
C SER A 59 6.78 -8.75 0.46
N HIS A 60 6.73 -7.44 0.20
CA HIS A 60 7.15 -6.41 1.15
C HIS A 60 6.25 -6.43 2.38
N PHE A 61 4.93 -6.44 2.20
CA PHE A 61 3.96 -6.53 3.28
C PHE A 61 4.17 -7.78 4.15
N ALA A 62 4.37 -8.94 3.53
CA ALA A 62 4.68 -10.17 4.27
C ALA A 62 6.00 -10.05 5.05
N THR A 63 7.03 -9.44 4.44
CA THR A 63 8.36 -9.23 5.04
C THR A 63 8.26 -8.38 6.30
N GLU A 64 7.55 -7.25 6.27
CA GLU A 64 7.39 -6.37 7.45
C GLU A 64 6.75 -7.09 8.65
N LEU A 65 5.89 -8.09 8.41
CA LEU A 65 5.22 -8.85 9.46
C LEU A 65 6.05 -10.01 10.02
N VAL A 66 6.95 -10.58 9.23
CA VAL A 66 7.72 -11.79 9.61
C VAL A 66 9.19 -11.51 9.90
N VAL A 67 9.72 -10.39 9.40
CA VAL A 67 11.12 -9.99 9.56
C VAL A 67 11.19 -8.89 10.62
N ARG A 68 11.21 -9.34 11.87
CA ARG A 68 11.63 -8.56 13.05
C ARG A 68 12.60 -9.41 13.85
N PHE A 69 13.87 -9.39 13.43
CA PHE A 69 15.02 -9.87 14.18
C PHE A 69 16.11 -8.81 14.13
#